data_AF-A0A2N6A323-F1
#
_entry.id   AF-A0A2N6A323-F1
#
_cell.length_a   1.000
_cell.length_b   1.000
_cell.length_c   1.000
_cell.angle_alpha   90.00
_cell.angle_beta   90.00
_cell.angle_gamma   90.00
#
_symmetry.space_group_name_H-M   'P 1'
#
loop_
_entity.id
_entity.type
_entity.pdbx_description
1 polymer ?
#
loop_
_entity_poly.entity_id
_entity_poly.type
_entity_poly.pdbx_seq_one_letter_code
_entity_poly.pdbx_strand_id
1 'polypeptide(L)'
;MHKYHPVENPENKKTQTRTLKDLVNTPFKKAMFVVQIISYILIVGSPGIGAVIGSKLDLDTAQTAGVILGIFIAGEVLFYGSLFFLGKELILIIKSKFRKLFKRKNKRDNIAINNHEKE
;
A
#
# COMPACT_ATOMS: atom_id res chain seq x y z
N MET A 1 7.21 -32.15 48.92
CA MET A 1 7.63 -30.80 48.46
C MET A 1 7.48 -30.74 46.94
N HIS A 2 6.32 -30.30 46.45
CA HIS A 2 6.10 -30.13 45.01
C HIS A 2 6.72 -28.81 44.55
N LYS A 3 7.70 -28.91 43.64
CA LYS A 3 8.28 -27.76 42.96
C LYS A 3 7.22 -27.17 42.03
N TYR A 4 6.79 -25.94 42.33
CA TYR A 4 6.03 -25.11 41.40
C TYR A 4 6.95 -24.73 40.25
N HIS A 5 6.70 -25.29 39.06
CA HIS A 5 7.21 -24.73 37.82
C HIS A 5 6.21 -23.66 37.37
N PRO A 6 6.58 -22.37 37.31
CA PRO A 6 5.72 -21.36 36.73
C PRO A 6 5.52 -21.70 35.24
N VAL A 7 4.27 -21.92 34.86
CA VAL A 7 3.87 -22.14 33.47
C VAL A 7 4.06 -20.80 32.76
N GLU A 8 5.12 -20.69 31.97
CA GLU A 8 5.36 -19.52 31.13
C GLU A 8 4.19 -19.37 30.16
N ASN A 9 3.36 -18.36 30.41
CA ASN A 9 2.22 -18.02 29.58
C ASN A 9 2.72 -17.60 28.18
N PRO A 10 2.43 -18.34 27.10
CA PRO A 10 2.91 -18.03 25.74
C PRO A 10 2.22 -16.80 25.12
N GLU A 11 1.36 -16.08 25.86
CA GLU A 11 0.62 -14.92 25.36
C GLU A 11 1.41 -13.61 25.24
N ASN A 12 2.73 -13.59 25.51
CA ASN A 12 3.55 -12.41 25.21
C ASN A 12 4.14 -12.44 23.78
N LYS A 13 3.33 -12.78 22.77
CA LYS A 13 3.65 -12.38 21.40
C LYS A 13 3.29 -10.90 21.28
N LYS A 14 4.27 -10.05 21.63
CA LYS A 14 4.29 -8.62 21.31
C LYS A 14 3.58 -8.41 19.99
N THR A 15 2.42 -7.78 20.06
CA THR A 15 1.70 -7.29 18.90
C THR A 15 2.56 -6.17 18.34
N GLN A 16 3.61 -6.52 17.59
CA GLN A 16 4.44 -5.57 16.89
C GLN A 16 3.52 -4.85 15.93
N THR A 17 3.17 -3.62 16.29
CA THR A 17 2.48 -2.66 15.46
C THR A 17 3.40 -2.38 14.27
N ARG A 18 3.34 -3.24 13.26
CA ARG A 18 4.04 -3.08 11.99
C ARG A 18 3.64 -1.73 11.41
N THR A 19 4.53 -0.78 11.57
CA THR A 19 4.34 0.63 11.23
C THR A 19 5.00 0.88 9.88
N LEU A 20 4.57 1.92 9.15
CA LEU A 20 5.22 2.33 7.89
C LEU A 20 6.75 2.48 8.04
N LYS A 21 7.24 2.84 9.24
CA LYS A 21 8.67 2.88 9.59
C LYS A 21 9.39 1.54 9.38
N ASP A 22 8.70 0.43 9.58
CA ASP A 22 9.25 -0.92 9.45
C ASP A 22 9.35 -1.36 7.98
N LEU A 23 8.53 -0.78 7.10
CA LEU A 23 8.57 -1.00 5.65
C LEU A 23 9.80 -0.35 5.01
N VAL A 24 10.20 0.80 5.54
CA VAL A 24 11.34 1.59 5.09
C VAL A 24 12.55 1.44 6.01
N ASN A 25 12.66 0.29 6.69
CA ASN A 25 13.81 0.03 7.55
C ASN A 25 15.12 -0.12 6.76
N THR A 26 15.05 -0.38 5.45
CA THR A 26 16.22 -0.46 4.57
C THR A 26 16.18 0.61 3.47
N PRO A 27 17.35 1.16 3.08
CA PRO A 27 17.43 2.16 2.02
C PRO A 27 16.87 1.65 0.68
N PHE A 28 17.02 0.35 0.41
CA PHE A 28 16.47 -0.29 -0.78
C PHE A 28 14.93 -0.24 -0.83
N LYS A 29 14.25 -0.52 0.28
CA LYS A 29 12.77 -0.48 0.33
C LYS A 29 12.23 0.95 0.28
N LYS A 30 12.98 1.93 0.83
CA LYS A 30 12.69 3.37 0.63
C LYS A 30 12.71 3.72 -0.85
N ALA A 31 13.78 3.34 -1.55
CA ALA A 31 13.91 3.59 -2.98
C ALA A 31 12.74 2.97 -3.75
N MET A 32 12.38 1.71 -3.46
CA MET A 32 11.27 1.07 -4.17
C MET A 32 9.92 1.70 -3.88
N PHE A 33 9.67 2.18 -2.65
CA PHE A 33 8.45 2.93 -2.35
C PHE A 33 8.38 4.27 -3.11
N VAL A 34 9.51 4.96 -3.24
CA VAL A 34 9.62 6.18 -4.08
C VAL A 34 9.37 5.86 -5.54
N VAL A 35 9.96 4.79 -6.06
CA VAL A 35 9.69 4.29 -7.42
C VAL A 35 8.19 4.06 -7.60
N GLN A 36 7.53 3.47 -6.61
CA GLN A 36 6.10 3.19 -6.68
C GLN A 36 5.24 4.47 -6.75
N ILE A 37 5.62 5.54 -6.05
CA ILE A 37 4.98 6.85 -6.17
C ILE A 37 5.20 7.45 -7.55
N ILE A 38 6.45 7.40 -8.06
CA ILE A 38 6.79 7.91 -9.39
C ILE A 38 6.01 7.15 -10.46
N SER A 39 5.95 5.82 -10.38
CA SER A 39 5.17 4.99 -11.29
C SER A 39 3.71 5.35 -11.29
N TYR A 40 3.12 5.60 -10.12
CA TYR A 40 1.72 6.03 -10.03
C TYR A 40 1.48 7.37 -10.73
N ILE A 41 2.38 8.34 -10.55
CA ILE A 41 2.33 9.62 -11.25
C ILE A 41 2.48 9.42 -12.76
N LEU A 42 3.37 8.53 -13.21
CA LEU A 42 3.53 8.22 -14.64
C LEU A 42 2.28 7.57 -15.23
N ILE A 43 1.63 6.65 -14.52
CA ILE A 43 0.42 5.96 -14.97
C ILE A 43 -0.74 6.94 -15.10
N VAL A 44 -1.03 7.70 -14.04
CA VAL A 44 -2.18 8.63 -14.01
C VAL A 44 -1.88 9.88 -14.84
N GLY A 45 -0.63 10.32 -14.85
CA GLY A 45 -0.17 11.47 -15.61
C GLY A 45 0.20 11.16 -17.05
N SER A 46 0.16 9.89 -17.50
CA SER A 46 0.55 9.49 -18.86
C SER A 46 -0.16 10.29 -19.95
N PRO A 47 -1.47 10.62 -19.85
CA PRO A 47 -2.13 11.41 -20.89
C PRO A 47 -1.59 12.84 -20.94
N GLY A 48 -1.32 13.45 -19.78
CA GLY A 48 -0.75 14.80 -19.70
C GLY A 48 0.68 14.86 -20.18
N ILE A 49 1.53 13.93 -19.75
CA ILE A 49 2.93 13.85 -20.18
C ILE A 49 3.01 13.56 -21.67
N GLY A 50 2.23 12.59 -22.15
CA GLY A 50 2.21 12.24 -23.57
C GLY A 50 1.62 13.33 -24.45
N ALA A 51 0.60 14.08 -23.98
CA ALA A 51 0.08 15.25 -24.70
C ALA A 51 1.12 16.38 -24.80
N VAL A 52 1.88 16.66 -23.72
CA VAL A 52 2.94 17.66 -23.74
C VAL A 52 4.08 17.25 -24.68
N ILE A 53 4.48 15.98 -24.65
CA ILE A 53 5.52 15.45 -25.56
C ILE A 53 5.03 15.48 -27.00
N GLY A 54 3.80 15.02 -27.26
CA GLY A 54 3.19 15.03 -28.59
C GLY A 54 3.10 16.44 -29.18
N SER A 55 2.68 17.42 -28.36
CA SER A 55 2.60 18.83 -28.77
C SER A 55 3.98 19.45 -29.03
N LYS A 56 5.01 19.05 -28.27
CA LYS A 56 6.38 19.57 -28.46
C LYS A 56 7.12 18.97 -29.65
N LEU A 57 6.74 17.77 -30.05
CA LEU A 57 7.36 17.03 -31.15
C LEU A 57 6.51 17.05 -32.43
N ASP A 58 5.40 17.80 -32.42
CA ASP A 58 4.43 17.93 -33.52
C ASP A 58 3.97 16.56 -34.05
N LEU A 59 3.73 15.64 -33.11
CA LEU A 59 3.34 14.26 -33.41
C LEU A 59 1.87 14.18 -33.79
N ASP A 60 1.56 13.34 -34.77
CA ASP A 60 0.17 13.02 -35.11
C ASP A 60 -0.55 12.37 -33.91
N THR A 61 -1.88 12.44 -33.92
CA THR A 61 -2.74 11.92 -32.84
C THR A 61 -2.45 10.45 -32.56
N ALA A 62 -2.26 9.63 -33.60
CA ALA A 62 -1.93 8.21 -33.44
C ALA A 62 -0.57 8.00 -32.78
N GLN A 63 0.42 8.82 -33.11
CA GLN A 63 1.75 8.77 -32.52
C GLN A 63 1.75 9.23 -31.06
N THR A 64 1.02 10.31 -30.77
CA THR A 64 0.82 10.81 -29.40
C THR A 64 0.14 9.75 -28.52
N ALA A 65 -0.89 9.08 -29.04
CA ALA A 65 -1.54 7.96 -28.33
C ALA A 65 -0.56 6.80 -28.07
N GLY A 66 0.31 6.49 -29.04
CA GLY A 66 1.38 5.50 -28.88
C GLY A 66 2.38 5.87 -27.78
N VAL A 67 2.76 7.15 -27.68
CA VAL A 67 3.63 7.66 -26.60
C VAL A 67 2.94 7.56 -25.25
N ILE A 68 1.67 7.97 -25.15
CA ILE A 68 0.87 7.85 -23.92
C ILE A 68 0.83 6.40 -23.45
N LEU A 69 0.53 5.47 -24.37
CA LEU A 69 0.46 4.05 -24.08
C LEU A 69 1.84 3.49 -23.66
N GLY A 70 2.91 3.91 -24.32
CA GLY A 70 4.28 3.53 -23.95
C GLY A 70 4.65 3.98 -22.54
N ILE A 71 4.34 5.23 -22.17
CA ILE A 71 4.55 5.77 -20.83
C ILE A 71 3.71 5.01 -19.80
N PHE A 72 2.46 4.70 -20.13
CA PHE A 72 1.56 3.93 -19.28
C PHE A 72 2.12 2.53 -19.00
N ILE A 73 2.51 1.77 -20.04
CA ILE A 73 3.08 0.43 -19.91
C ILE A 73 4.39 0.47 -19.10
N ALA A 74 5.27 1.43 -19.39
CA ALA A 74 6.50 1.61 -18.62
C ALA A 74 6.19 1.86 -17.13
N GLY A 75 5.20 2.73 -16.85
CA GLY A 75 4.71 2.99 -15.50
C GLY A 75 4.18 1.73 -14.82
N GLU A 76 3.35 0.92 -15.50
CA GLU A 76 2.84 -0.34 -14.96
C GLU A 76 3.95 -1.34 -14.66
N VAL A 77 4.91 -1.53 -15.58
CA VAL A 77 6.05 -2.45 -15.37
C VAL A 77 6.88 -2.02 -14.17
N LEU A 78 7.22 -0.73 -14.04
CA LEU A 78 7.90 -0.18 -12.88
C LEU A 78 7.08 -0.35 -11.60
N PHE A 79 5.76 -0.15 -11.68
CA PHE A 79 4.85 -0.33 -10.54
C PHE A 79 4.83 -1.79 -10.06
N TYR A 80 4.59 -2.76 -10.93
CA TYR A 80 4.58 -4.18 -10.58
C TYR A 80 5.96 -4.70 -10.18
N GLY A 81 7.02 -4.22 -10.85
CA GLY A 81 8.40 -4.51 -10.47
C GLY A 81 8.69 -4.03 -9.05
N SER A 82 8.39 -2.77 -8.72
CA SER A 82 8.56 -2.25 -7.36
C SER A 82 7.73 -3.04 -6.35
N LEU A 83 6.48 -3.39 -6.68
CA LEU A 83 5.62 -4.20 -5.82
C LEU A 83 6.21 -5.57 -5.52
N PHE A 84 6.82 -6.21 -6.52
CA PHE A 84 7.51 -7.49 -6.35
C PHE A 84 8.69 -7.36 -5.37
N PHE A 85 9.48 -6.29 -5.49
CA PHE A 85 10.60 -6.03 -4.57
C PHE A 85 10.17 -5.62 -3.15
N LEU A 86 9.05 -4.90 -2.98
CA LEU A 86 8.47 -4.62 -1.66
C LEU A 86 7.84 -5.88 -1.03
N GLY A 87 7.35 -6.79 -1.86
CA GLY A 87 6.89 -8.13 -1.50
C GLY A 87 5.90 -8.17 -0.33
N LYS A 88 6.12 -9.14 0.57
CA LYS A 88 5.24 -9.48 1.71
C LYS A 88 4.96 -8.31 2.65
N GLU A 89 5.87 -7.35 2.78
CA GLU A 89 5.74 -6.26 3.76
C GLU A 89 4.70 -5.22 3.33
N LEU A 90 4.61 -4.90 2.04
CA LEU A 90 3.56 -4.00 1.56
C LEU A 90 2.19 -4.66 1.68
N ILE A 91 2.07 -5.93 1.30
CA ILE A 91 0.83 -6.72 1.42
C ILE A 91 0.37 -6.81 2.89
N LEU A 92 1.31 -7.04 3.82
CA LEU A 92 1.00 -7.09 5.26
C LEU A 92 0.51 -5.74 5.80
N ILE A 93 1.03 -4.62 5.30
CA ILE A 93 0.58 -3.27 5.69
C ILE A 93 -0.77 -2.95 5.09
N ILE A 94 -0.99 -3.26 3.81
CA ILE A 94 -2.29 -3.10 3.15
C ILE A 94 -3.33 -3.93 3.91
N LYS A 95 -3.03 -5.20 4.20
CA LYS A 95 -3.92 -6.09 4.99
C LYS A 95 -4.17 -5.56 6.40
N SER A 96 -3.16 -5.00 7.06
CA SER A 96 -3.28 -4.36 8.39
C SER A 96 -4.19 -3.14 8.35
N LYS A 97 -3.97 -2.21 7.39
CA LYS A 97 -4.80 -1.02 7.21
C LYS A 97 -6.23 -1.37 6.81
N PHE A 98 -6.42 -2.30 5.86
CA PHE A 98 -7.75 -2.80 5.48
C PHE A 98 -8.48 -3.42 6.66
N ARG A 99 -7.82 -4.30 7.43
CA ARG A 99 -8.41 -4.91 8.62
C ARG A 99 -8.77 -3.87 9.68
N LYS A 100 -7.97 -2.81 9.85
CA LYS A 100 -8.26 -1.69 10.76
C LYS A 100 -9.45 -0.84 10.28
N LEU A 101 -9.55 -0.57 8.98
CA LEU A 101 -10.70 0.10 8.37
C LEU A 101 -11.98 -0.73 8.51
N PHE A 102 -11.90 -2.04 8.25
CA PHE A 102 -13.05 -2.95 8.33
C PHE A 102 -13.53 -3.20 9.76
N LYS A 103 -12.61 -3.37 10.73
CA LYS A 103 -12.97 -3.54 12.15
C LYS A 103 -13.57 -2.28 12.79
N ARG A 104 -13.33 -1.08 12.21
CA ARG A 104 -13.89 0.17 12.75
C ARG A 104 -15.39 0.30 12.49
N LYS A 105 -15.95 -0.47 11.54
CA LYS A 105 -17.39 -0.52 11.28
C LYS A 105 -18.13 -1.30 12.38
N ASN A 106 -17.70 -2.52 12.70
CA ASN A 106 -18.35 -3.37 13.72
C ASN A 106 -18.37 -2.82 15.15
N LYS A 107 -17.45 -1.91 15.53
CA LYS A 107 -17.41 -1.38 16.90
C LYS A 107 -18.42 -0.26 17.13
N ARG A 108 -18.87 0.47 16.09
CA ARG A 108 -19.89 1.52 16.24
C ARG A 108 -21.29 0.93 16.40
N ASP A 109 -21.58 -0.16 15.70
CA ASP A 109 -22.91 -0.79 15.74
C ASP A 109 -23.19 -1.46 17.09
N ASN A 110 -22.17 -2.05 17.75
CA ASN A 110 -22.33 -2.64 19.09
C ASN A 110 -22.50 -1.60 20.22
N ILE A 111 -22.06 -0.34 20.03
CA ILE A 111 -22.24 0.71 21.03
C ILE A 111 -23.65 1.32 20.93
N ALA A 112 -24.21 1.42 19.73
CA ALA A 112 -25.57 1.92 19.52
C ALA A 112 -26.64 0.96 20.09
N ILE A 113 -26.43 -0.36 20.00
CA ILE A 113 -27.40 -1.36 20.49
C ILE A 113 -27.41 -1.40 22.03
N ASN A 114 -26.25 -1.34 22.70
CA ASN A 114 -26.16 -1.38 24.16
C ASN A 114 -26.75 -0.15 24.87
N ASN A 115 -26.94 0.97 24.17
CA ASN A 115 -27.55 2.17 24.74
C ASN A 115 -29.07 2.17 24.59
N HIS A 116 -29.63 1.41 23.65
CA HIS A 116 -31.08 1.29 23.47
C HIS A 116 -31.74 0.26 24.40
N GLU A 117 -30.96 -0.60 25.05
CA GLU A 117 -31.46 -1.58 26.03
C GLU A 117 -31.45 -1.03 27.47
N LYS A 118 -31.04 0.23 27.66
CA LYS A 118 -30.93 0.89 28.97
C LYS A 118 -31.91 2.05 29.18
N GLU A 119 -32.86 2.26 28.26
CA GLU A 119 -34.02 3.14 28.44
C GLU A 119 -35.29 2.32 28.56
#